data_AF-A0A291G8G9-F1
#
_entry.id   AF-A0A291G8G9-F1
#
_cell.length_a   1.000
_cell.length_b   1.000
_cell.length_c   1.000
_cell.angle_alpha   90.00
_cell.angle_beta   90.00
_cell.angle_gamma   90.00
#
_symmetry.space_group_name_H-M   'P 1'
#
loop_
_entity.id
_entity.type
_entity.pdbx_description
1 polymer ?
#
loop_
_entity_poly.entity_id
_entity_poly.type
_entity_poly.pdbx_seq_one_letter_code
_entity_poly.pdbx_strand_id
1 'polypeptide(L)'
;MEGVNLEKSETGSLCFTIENISDELKGVVRNRLSEICHGAAKASRTSVIYSYRRTLNAFFEKFDTKSADTQKGMIGELLTHVLFLHFEEEFRAASPFFNMEEDSIKKGFDLVLHHKGTSEIWFVEVKAGDCGLETSINKLGNLLSLAKNSLKAALNSERNTLWQNAVNGANLVIQSSGLKSQIETLLEIYNEKAVAGKSVSADYNAVLVAVCFSGGQAFATGAEFEGRHTTQRDMNEFQNLMSVALQKDTIQSIVDFLRSEVDDG
;
A
#
# COMPACT_ATOMS: atom_id res chain seq x y z
N MET A 1 -9.81 -16.77 0.74
CA MET A 1 -9.82 -16.27 -0.65
C MET A 1 -9.18 -17.29 -1.57
N GLU A 2 -9.96 -17.89 -2.47
CA GLU A 2 -9.41 -18.83 -3.47
C GLU A 2 -8.30 -18.16 -4.28
N GLY A 3 -7.20 -18.88 -4.55
CA GLY A 3 -6.09 -18.38 -5.36
C GLY A 3 -5.12 -17.43 -4.66
N VAL A 4 -5.37 -17.11 -3.39
CA VAL A 4 -4.48 -16.29 -2.56
C VAL A 4 -4.14 -17.06 -1.29
N ASN A 5 -2.87 -17.43 -1.17
CA ASN A 5 -2.32 -18.05 0.02
C ASN A 5 -1.62 -16.98 0.87
N LEU A 6 -1.85 -16.98 2.18
CA LEU A 6 -1.19 -16.10 3.15
C LEU A 6 -0.49 -16.94 4.22
N GLU A 7 0.82 -16.80 4.32
CA GLU A 7 1.61 -17.28 5.45
C GLU A 7 1.95 -16.08 6.34
N LYS A 8 1.45 -16.09 7.58
CA LYS A 8 1.67 -15.01 8.56
C LYS A 8 2.49 -15.52 9.74
N SER A 9 3.53 -14.79 10.12
CA SER A 9 4.32 -15.07 11.31
C SER A 9 3.85 -14.23 12.50
N GLU A 10 4.14 -14.70 13.71
CA GLU A 10 3.94 -13.93 14.95
C GLU A 10 4.87 -12.72 15.05
N THR A 11 5.94 -12.69 14.25
CA THR A 11 6.96 -11.63 14.25
C THR A 11 6.55 -10.39 13.46
N GLY A 12 5.47 -10.44 12.68
CA GLY A 12 5.01 -9.34 11.82
C GLY A 12 5.35 -9.50 10.34
N SER A 13 5.73 -10.71 9.91
CA SER A 13 5.93 -11.06 8.50
C SER A 13 4.65 -11.61 7.88
N LEU A 14 4.26 -11.08 6.72
CA LEU A 14 3.14 -11.56 5.93
C LEU A 14 3.64 -11.90 4.53
N CYS A 15 3.46 -13.13 4.08
CA CYS A 15 3.82 -13.58 2.74
C CYS A 15 2.58 -14.01 1.98
N PHE A 16 2.21 -13.23 0.97
CA PHE A 16 1.11 -13.53 0.07
C PHE A 16 1.63 -14.13 -1.24
N THR A 17 0.97 -15.19 -1.66
CA THR A 17 1.15 -15.82 -2.96
C THR A 17 -0.17 -15.79 -3.73
N ILE A 18 -0.19 -15.11 -4.87
CA ILE A 18 -1.38 -14.90 -5.71
C ILE A 18 -1.25 -15.77 -6.97
N GLU A 19 -1.78 -16.99 -6.87
CA GLU A 19 -1.75 -17.99 -7.95
C GLU A 19 -2.68 -17.62 -9.10
N ASN A 20 -3.91 -17.18 -8.78
CA ASN A 20 -4.88 -16.72 -9.77
C ASN A 20 -5.75 -15.58 -9.23
N ILE A 21 -6.30 -14.78 -10.16
CA ILE A 21 -7.29 -13.74 -9.84
C ILE A 21 -8.67 -14.40 -9.86
N SER A 22 -9.03 -15.04 -8.74
CA SER A 22 -10.32 -15.71 -8.54
C SER A 22 -11.49 -14.73 -8.55
N ASP A 23 -12.71 -15.23 -8.75
CA ASP A 23 -13.91 -14.38 -8.74
C ASP A 23 -14.14 -13.71 -7.38
N GLU A 24 -13.68 -14.34 -6.28
CA GLU A 24 -13.66 -13.75 -4.95
C GLU A 24 -12.72 -12.53 -4.89
N LEU A 25 -11.48 -12.66 -5.38
CA LEU A 25 -10.54 -11.53 -5.45
C LEU A 25 -11.07 -10.41 -6.37
N LYS A 26 -11.63 -10.77 -7.53
CA LYS A 26 -12.28 -9.78 -8.42
C LYS A 26 -13.40 -9.05 -7.68
N GLY A 27 -14.22 -9.78 -6.91
CA GLY A 27 -15.28 -9.22 -6.08
C GLY A 27 -14.75 -8.23 -5.05
N VAL A 28 -13.65 -8.55 -4.36
CA VAL A 28 -13.00 -7.61 -3.43
C VAL A 28 -12.51 -6.36 -4.14
N VAL A 29 -11.85 -6.50 -5.30
CA VAL A 29 -11.41 -5.34 -6.10
C VAL A 29 -12.60 -4.48 -6.50
N ARG A 30 -13.66 -5.06 -7.07
CA ARG A 30 -14.88 -4.33 -7.49
C ARG A 30 -15.50 -3.55 -6.34
N ASN A 31 -15.64 -4.19 -5.18
CA ASN A 31 -16.28 -3.59 -4.00
C ASN A 31 -15.45 -2.48 -3.38
N ARG A 32 -14.11 -2.51 -3.53
CA ARG A 32 -13.22 -1.60 -2.81
C ARG A 32 -12.51 -0.58 -3.68
N LEU A 33 -12.46 -0.74 -5.01
CA LEU A 33 -11.65 0.13 -5.87
C LEU A 33 -12.01 1.61 -5.71
N SER A 34 -13.30 1.96 -5.69
CA SER A 34 -13.73 3.35 -5.51
C SER A 34 -13.35 3.91 -4.13
N GLU A 35 -13.52 3.11 -3.07
CA GLU A 35 -13.11 3.47 -1.71
C GLU A 35 -11.60 3.69 -1.63
N ILE A 36 -10.81 2.79 -2.21
CA ILE A 36 -9.36 2.86 -2.25
C ILE A 36 -8.92 4.13 -2.97
N CYS A 37 -9.45 4.38 -4.17
CA CYS A 37 -9.03 5.49 -5.01
C CYS A 37 -9.47 6.86 -4.48
N HIS A 38 -10.69 6.98 -3.94
CA HIS A 38 -11.28 8.29 -3.60
C HIS A 38 -11.45 8.53 -2.09
N GLY A 39 -11.29 7.50 -1.27
CA GLY A 39 -11.67 7.49 0.14
C GLY A 39 -13.13 7.09 0.38
N ALA A 40 -13.39 6.42 1.50
CA ALA A 40 -14.71 5.91 1.89
C ALA A 40 -15.82 6.97 1.87
N ALA A 41 -15.48 8.19 2.30
CA ALA A 41 -16.36 9.36 2.30
C ALA A 41 -16.97 9.73 0.95
N LYS A 42 -16.18 9.60 -0.10
CA LYS A 42 -16.55 9.98 -1.47
C LYS A 42 -17.19 8.78 -2.16
N ALA A 43 -16.60 7.59 -1.99
CA ALA A 43 -17.13 6.35 -2.54
C ALA A 43 -18.53 5.99 -2.03
N SER A 44 -18.89 6.36 -0.79
CA SER A 44 -20.24 6.15 -0.25
C SER A 44 -21.32 7.03 -0.89
N ARG A 45 -20.93 8.04 -1.68
CA ARG A 45 -21.88 8.92 -2.36
C ARG A 45 -22.41 8.21 -3.60
N THR A 46 -23.72 8.25 -3.83
CA THR A 46 -24.38 7.66 -5.02
C THR A 46 -24.09 8.44 -6.32
N SER A 47 -23.00 9.19 -6.39
CA SER A 47 -22.64 10.00 -7.55
C SER A 47 -21.88 9.16 -8.57
N VAL A 48 -22.24 9.35 -9.84
CA VAL A 48 -21.60 8.67 -10.99
C VAL A 48 -20.08 8.89 -11.01
N ILE A 49 -19.59 10.02 -10.49
CA ILE A 49 -18.16 10.36 -10.50
C ILE A 49 -17.30 9.41 -9.65
N TYR A 50 -17.89 8.72 -8.67
CA TYR A 50 -17.21 7.73 -7.81
C TYR A 50 -17.70 6.31 -8.11
N SER A 51 -18.36 6.09 -9.26
CA SER A 51 -18.73 4.76 -9.70
C SER A 51 -17.50 3.94 -10.05
N TYR A 52 -17.56 2.63 -9.83
CA TYR A 52 -16.49 1.69 -10.17
C TYR A 52 -15.91 1.92 -11.58
N ARG A 53 -16.78 2.05 -12.59
CA ARG A 53 -16.38 2.27 -13.98
C ARG A 53 -15.64 3.59 -14.21
N ARG A 54 -16.10 4.69 -13.60
CA ARG A 54 -15.41 5.99 -13.71
C ARG A 54 -14.06 5.97 -13.00
N THR A 55 -13.98 5.33 -11.84
CA THR A 55 -12.72 5.14 -11.12
C THR A 55 -11.73 4.34 -11.94
N LEU A 56 -12.17 3.26 -12.60
CA LEU A 56 -11.33 2.41 -13.44
C LEU A 56 -10.81 3.15 -14.69
N ASN A 57 -11.67 3.93 -15.35
CA ASN A 57 -11.23 4.78 -16.47
C ASN A 57 -10.18 5.80 -16.02
N ALA A 58 -10.42 6.49 -14.90
CA ALA A 58 -9.47 7.45 -14.34
C ALA A 58 -8.15 6.78 -13.92
N PHE A 59 -8.20 5.53 -13.44
CA PHE A 59 -6.99 4.75 -13.15
C PHE A 59 -6.18 4.53 -14.44
N PHE A 60 -6.82 4.11 -15.53
CA PHE A 60 -6.13 3.84 -16.79
C PHE A 60 -5.62 5.08 -17.52
N GLU A 61 -6.35 6.20 -17.47
CA GLU A 61 -5.85 7.50 -17.94
C GLU A 61 -4.50 7.86 -17.30
N LYS A 62 -4.34 7.54 -16.00
CA LYS A 62 -3.10 7.74 -15.26
C LYS A 62 -2.08 6.62 -15.48
N PHE A 63 -2.51 5.36 -15.63
CA PHE A 63 -1.63 4.18 -15.75
C PHE A 63 -0.96 4.09 -17.12
N ASP A 64 -1.70 4.37 -18.19
CA ASP A 64 -1.26 4.12 -19.58
C ASP A 64 -0.14 5.04 -20.04
N THR A 65 -0.04 6.21 -19.40
CA THR A 65 0.99 7.21 -19.71
C THR A 65 2.31 6.98 -18.99
N LYS A 66 2.41 5.95 -18.13
CA LYS A 66 3.58 5.72 -17.28
C LYS A 66 4.52 4.67 -17.82
N SER A 67 5.77 4.70 -17.36
CA SER A 67 6.75 3.66 -17.65
C SER A 67 6.33 2.32 -17.03
N ALA A 68 6.82 1.21 -17.58
CA ALA A 68 6.54 -0.13 -17.07
C ALA A 68 6.86 -0.28 -15.57
N ASP A 69 7.94 0.33 -15.09
CA ASP A 69 8.30 0.26 -13.66
C ASP A 69 7.34 1.06 -12.77
N THR A 70 6.85 2.21 -13.28
CA THR A 70 5.83 2.99 -12.57
C THR A 70 4.50 2.24 -12.54
N GLN A 71 4.12 1.60 -13.65
CA GLN A 71 2.94 0.74 -13.73
C GLN A 71 3.01 -0.42 -12.73
N LYS A 72 4.17 -1.06 -12.57
CA LYS A 72 4.42 -2.06 -11.51
C LYS A 72 4.20 -1.50 -10.12
N GLY A 73 4.74 -0.31 -9.85
CA GLY A 73 4.51 0.40 -8.59
C GLY A 73 3.02 0.63 -8.31
N MET A 74 2.29 1.15 -9.30
CA MET A 74 0.85 1.42 -9.19
C MET A 74 0.04 0.16 -8.90
N ILE A 75 0.34 -0.96 -9.59
CA ILE A 75 -0.35 -2.23 -9.32
C ILE A 75 0.06 -2.81 -7.97
N GLY A 76 1.33 -2.71 -7.59
CA GLY A 76 1.79 -3.16 -6.28
C GLY A 76 1.09 -2.42 -5.13
N GLU A 77 0.91 -1.11 -5.26
CA GLU A 77 0.21 -0.28 -4.27
C GLU A 77 -1.30 -0.60 -4.24
N LEU A 78 -1.94 -0.77 -5.40
CA LEU A 78 -3.34 -1.20 -5.48
C LEU A 78 -3.55 -2.57 -4.82
N LEU A 79 -2.69 -3.56 -5.12
CA LEU A 79 -2.76 -4.88 -4.48
C LEU A 79 -2.54 -4.80 -2.97
N THR A 80 -1.67 -3.90 -2.51
CA THR A 80 -1.47 -3.65 -1.08
C THR A 80 -2.78 -3.18 -0.45
N HIS A 81 -3.42 -2.17 -1.02
CA HIS A 81 -4.73 -1.72 -0.54
C HIS A 81 -5.79 -2.83 -0.54
N VAL A 82 -5.79 -3.71 -1.55
CA VAL A 82 -6.78 -4.77 -1.70
C VAL A 82 -6.52 -5.89 -0.68
N LEU A 83 -5.34 -6.51 -0.72
CA LEU A 83 -5.04 -7.72 0.03
C LEU A 83 -4.70 -7.41 1.49
N PHE A 84 -3.80 -6.46 1.75
CA PHE A 84 -3.41 -6.14 3.13
C PHE A 84 -4.63 -5.72 3.95
N LEU A 85 -5.44 -4.79 3.46
CA LEU A 85 -6.63 -4.31 4.21
C LEU A 85 -7.79 -5.30 4.22
N HIS A 86 -7.80 -6.31 3.34
CA HIS A 86 -8.77 -7.39 3.38
C HIS A 86 -8.43 -8.40 4.49
N PHE A 87 -7.14 -8.77 4.62
CA PHE A 87 -6.71 -9.77 5.60
C PHE A 87 -6.36 -9.18 6.97
N GLU A 88 -5.87 -7.95 7.04
CA GLU A 88 -5.55 -7.26 8.28
C GLU A 88 -6.69 -6.29 8.65
N GLU A 89 -7.83 -6.86 9.07
CA GLU A 89 -9.06 -6.09 9.33
C GLU A 89 -8.93 -5.05 10.43
N GLU A 90 -7.92 -5.15 11.30
CA GLU A 90 -7.57 -4.18 12.34
C GLU A 90 -7.12 -2.84 11.75
N PHE A 91 -6.66 -2.80 10.50
CA PHE A 91 -6.20 -1.59 9.85
C PHE A 91 -7.24 -0.97 8.91
N ARG A 92 -7.18 0.35 8.79
CA ARG A 92 -7.93 1.12 7.79
C ARG A 92 -7.01 2.17 7.18
N ALA A 93 -7.24 2.47 5.90
CA ALA A 93 -6.51 3.53 5.22
C ALA A 93 -6.95 4.90 5.76
N ALA A 94 -5.98 5.77 6.00
CA ALA A 94 -6.13 7.18 6.30
C ALA A 94 -5.75 8.06 5.10
N SER A 95 -5.36 7.50 3.97
CA SER A 95 -5.10 8.25 2.72
C SER A 95 -5.72 7.54 1.51
N PRO A 96 -6.24 8.29 0.52
CA PRO A 96 -6.71 7.71 -0.73
C PRO A 96 -5.54 7.35 -1.65
N PHE A 97 -5.73 6.36 -2.52
CA PHE A 97 -4.74 5.96 -3.53
C PHE A 97 -4.58 7.00 -4.65
N PHE A 98 -5.66 7.68 -5.08
CA PHE A 98 -5.50 8.80 -6.01
C PHE A 98 -5.08 10.05 -5.25
N ASN A 99 -4.04 10.70 -5.74
CA ASN A 99 -3.82 12.11 -5.46
C ASN A 99 -4.98 12.92 -6.05
N MET A 100 -5.65 13.67 -5.18
CA MET A 100 -6.85 14.44 -5.53
C MET A 100 -6.54 15.87 -6.02
N GLU A 101 -5.28 16.32 -5.94
CA GLU A 101 -4.85 17.69 -6.28
C GLU A 101 -4.15 17.80 -7.64
N GLU A 102 -3.54 16.73 -8.13
CA GLU A 102 -2.81 16.70 -9.40
C GLU A 102 -3.17 15.49 -10.24
N ASP A 103 -2.87 15.54 -11.54
CA ASP A 103 -3.03 14.38 -12.43
C ASP A 103 -1.92 13.32 -12.26
N SER A 104 -1.12 13.43 -11.19
CA SER A 104 -0.23 12.37 -10.72
C SER A 104 -0.99 11.44 -9.77
N ILE A 105 -0.47 10.26 -9.49
CA ILE A 105 -1.01 9.39 -8.44
C ILE A 105 -0.33 9.65 -7.10
N LYS A 106 0.91 10.15 -7.11
CA LYS A 106 1.79 10.09 -5.95
C LYS A 106 2.16 11.47 -5.41
N LYS A 107 1.77 11.73 -4.16
CA LYS A 107 2.26 12.82 -3.30
C LYS A 107 2.18 12.37 -1.83
N GLY A 108 3.32 12.20 -1.17
CA GLY A 108 3.38 11.75 0.22
C GLY A 108 3.88 10.32 0.39
N PHE A 109 3.50 9.70 1.50
CA PHE A 109 3.65 8.27 1.75
C PHE A 109 2.74 7.46 0.83
N ASP A 110 3.10 6.22 0.52
CA ASP A 110 2.29 5.36 -0.36
C ASP A 110 0.94 5.09 0.30
N LEU A 111 0.96 4.61 1.55
CA LEU A 111 -0.25 4.55 2.37
C LEU A 111 0.03 5.08 3.77
N VAL A 112 -0.99 5.71 4.34
CA VAL A 112 -1.09 5.96 5.78
C VAL A 112 -2.22 5.09 6.30
N LEU A 113 -1.95 4.29 7.32
CA LEU A 113 -2.93 3.44 7.96
C LEU A 113 -3.15 3.88 9.39
N HIS A 114 -4.34 3.61 9.91
CA HIS A 114 -4.60 3.64 11.34
C HIS A 114 -5.12 2.30 11.83
N HIS A 115 -4.69 1.91 13.03
CA HIS A 115 -5.22 0.74 13.73
C HIS A 115 -6.56 1.10 14.39
N LYS A 116 -7.60 0.28 14.22
CA LYS A 116 -8.95 0.58 14.71
C LYS A 116 -9.06 0.59 16.23
N GLY A 117 -8.33 -0.29 16.91
CA GLY A 117 -8.41 -0.46 18.36
C GLY A 117 -7.53 0.49 19.16
N THR A 118 -6.44 1.00 18.58
CA THR A 118 -5.41 1.79 19.28
C THR A 118 -5.24 3.19 18.70
N SER A 119 -5.79 3.45 17.51
CA SER A 119 -5.57 4.66 16.72
C SER A 119 -4.10 4.92 16.37
N GLU A 120 -3.22 3.93 16.52
CA GLU A 120 -1.82 4.02 16.10
C GLU A 120 -1.73 4.21 14.59
N ILE A 121 -0.80 5.08 14.17
CA ILE A 121 -0.55 5.37 12.77
C ILE A 121 0.60 4.51 12.27
N TRP A 122 0.43 3.96 11.07
CA TRP A 122 1.42 3.13 10.39
C TRP A 122 1.67 3.69 8.99
N PHE A 123 2.94 3.91 8.66
CA PHE A 123 3.36 4.40 7.35
C PHE A 123 3.79 3.23 6.47
N VAL A 124 3.29 3.22 5.24
CA VAL A 124 3.54 2.13 4.29
C VAL A 124 4.39 2.65 3.14
N GLU A 125 5.40 1.87 2.77
CA GLU A 125 6.16 2.08 1.55
C GLU A 125 6.16 0.80 0.72
N VAL A 126 5.81 0.94 -0.55
CA VAL A 126 5.65 -0.15 -1.50
C VAL A 126 6.75 -0.08 -2.55
N LYS A 127 7.45 -1.20 -2.77
CA LYS A 127 8.37 -1.37 -3.90
C LYS A 127 7.96 -2.60 -4.69
N ALA A 128 7.78 -2.41 -5.99
CA ALA A 128 7.40 -3.47 -6.92
C ALA A 128 8.44 -3.66 -8.01
N GLY A 129 8.59 -4.88 -8.51
CA GLY A 129 9.43 -5.14 -9.67
C GLY A 129 9.47 -6.60 -10.09
N ASP A 130 10.00 -6.84 -11.28
CA ASP A 130 10.16 -8.21 -11.80
C ASP A 130 11.35 -8.90 -11.15
N CYS A 131 11.20 -10.20 -10.92
CA CYS A 131 12.26 -11.06 -10.39
C CYS A 131 13.43 -11.23 -11.37
N GLY A 132 13.14 -11.24 -12.68
CA GLY A 132 14.14 -11.42 -13.72
C GLY A 132 14.85 -12.77 -13.58
N LEU A 133 16.18 -12.73 -13.41
CA LEU A 133 17.02 -13.92 -13.24
C LEU A 133 17.31 -14.25 -11.76
N GLU A 134 16.86 -13.42 -10.82
CA GLU A 134 17.04 -13.66 -9.38
C GLU A 134 16.02 -14.70 -8.87
N THR A 135 16.26 -15.27 -7.69
CA THR A 135 15.20 -15.99 -6.97
C THR A 135 14.21 -15.00 -6.35
N SER A 136 12.95 -15.40 -6.20
CA SER A 136 11.90 -14.55 -5.61
C SER A 136 12.30 -14.00 -4.25
N ILE A 137 12.95 -14.80 -3.40
CA ILE A 137 13.40 -14.36 -2.08
C ILE A 137 14.50 -13.29 -2.13
N ASN A 138 15.42 -13.36 -3.09
CA ASN A 138 16.44 -12.33 -3.27
C ASN A 138 15.80 -11.02 -3.76
N LYS A 139 14.89 -11.13 -4.74
CA LYS A 139 14.16 -9.96 -5.24
C LYS A 139 13.34 -9.29 -4.14
N LEU A 140 12.60 -10.06 -3.36
CA LEU A 140 11.82 -9.55 -2.22
C LEU A 140 12.73 -8.87 -1.19
N GLY A 141 13.87 -9.46 -0.85
CA GLY A 141 14.85 -8.85 0.06
C GLY A 141 15.40 -7.50 -0.44
N ASN A 142 15.68 -7.41 -1.75
CA ASN A 142 16.13 -6.18 -2.39
C ASN A 142 15.04 -5.09 -2.34
N LEU A 143 13.81 -5.44 -2.73
CA LEU A 143 12.66 -4.53 -2.70
C LEU A 143 12.33 -4.06 -1.27
N LEU A 144 12.41 -4.95 -0.28
CA LEU A 144 12.18 -4.63 1.13
C LEU A 144 13.22 -3.64 1.64
N SER A 145 14.49 -3.81 1.27
CA SER A 145 15.57 -2.88 1.62
C SER A 145 15.37 -1.51 0.97
N LEU A 146 14.91 -1.47 -0.28
CA LEU A 146 14.55 -0.22 -0.97
C LEU A 146 13.37 0.49 -0.32
N ALA A 147 12.33 -0.26 0.08
CA ALA A 147 11.17 0.28 0.79
C ALA A 147 11.62 0.89 2.12
N LYS A 148 12.39 0.14 2.91
CA LYS A 148 12.96 0.60 4.18
C LYS A 148 13.72 1.91 4.03
N ASN A 149 14.70 1.94 3.14
CA ASN A 149 15.57 3.10 2.97
C ASN A 149 14.78 4.32 2.49
N SER A 150 13.78 4.13 1.62
CA SER A 150 12.92 5.21 1.15
C SER A 150 12.06 5.77 2.28
N LEU A 151 11.39 4.89 3.04
CA LEU A 151 10.52 5.31 4.14
C LEU A 151 11.31 5.96 5.27
N LYS A 152 12.45 5.37 5.64
CA LYS A 152 13.37 5.95 6.63
C LYS A 152 13.82 7.35 6.23
N ALA A 153 14.22 7.53 4.96
CA ALA A 153 14.63 8.84 4.46
C ALA A 153 13.46 9.84 4.49
N ALA A 154 12.25 9.41 4.14
CA ALA A 154 11.05 10.25 4.18
C ALA A 154 10.71 10.68 5.62
N LEU A 155 10.66 9.74 6.56
CA LEU A 155 10.34 10.00 7.97
C LEU A 155 11.42 10.84 8.66
N ASN A 156 12.69 10.68 8.30
CA ASN A 156 13.77 11.51 8.86
C ASN A 156 13.87 12.91 8.21
N SER A 157 13.07 13.20 7.19
CA SER A 157 13.17 14.46 6.46
C SER A 157 12.35 15.58 7.10
N GLU A 158 12.78 16.82 6.91
CA GLU A 158 12.04 18.04 7.29
C GLU A 158 10.92 18.39 6.28
N ARG A 159 10.54 17.44 5.41
CA ARG A 159 9.62 17.70 4.29
C ARG A 159 8.18 17.80 4.78
N ASN A 160 7.78 18.99 5.22
CA ASN A 160 6.42 19.36 5.62
C ASN A 160 5.32 18.86 4.65
N THR A 161 5.59 18.89 3.34
CA THR A 161 4.60 18.48 2.33
C THR A 161 4.19 17.01 2.44
N LEU A 162 5.04 16.10 2.95
CA LEU A 162 4.65 14.70 3.18
C LEU A 162 3.54 14.60 4.22
N TRP A 163 3.71 15.32 5.32
CA TRP A 163 2.80 15.30 6.46
C TRP A 163 1.51 16.05 6.16
N GLN A 164 1.58 17.18 5.46
CA GLN A 164 0.38 17.90 4.99
C GLN A 164 -0.48 17.00 4.09
N ASN A 165 0.13 16.23 3.19
CA ASN A 165 -0.60 15.27 2.35
C ASN A 165 -1.26 14.17 3.21
N ALA A 166 -0.59 13.69 4.26
CA ALA A 166 -1.17 12.72 5.18
C ALA A 166 -2.38 13.29 5.95
N VAL A 167 -2.26 14.51 6.50
CA VAL A 167 -3.37 15.20 7.20
C VAL A 167 -4.56 15.41 6.26
N ASN A 168 -4.31 15.91 5.05
CA ASN A 168 -5.35 16.11 4.03
C ASN A 168 -6.01 14.77 3.62
N GLY A 169 -5.21 13.71 3.50
CA GLY A 169 -5.70 12.35 3.26
C GLY A 169 -6.68 11.91 4.37
N ALA A 170 -6.28 12.07 5.64
CA ALA A 170 -7.10 11.65 6.78
C ALA A 170 -8.43 12.39 6.80
N ASN A 171 -8.39 13.70 6.52
CA ASN A 171 -9.56 14.56 6.43
C ASN A 171 -10.56 14.06 5.37
N LEU A 172 -10.06 13.57 4.24
CA LEU A 172 -10.86 13.07 3.13
C LEU A 172 -11.43 11.66 3.36
N VAL A 173 -10.69 10.77 4.01
CA VAL A 173 -11.06 9.34 4.11
C VAL A 173 -11.89 9.05 5.35
N ILE A 174 -11.54 9.63 6.51
CA ILE A 174 -12.13 9.27 7.80
C ILE A 174 -13.46 10.00 8.01
N GLN A 175 -14.54 9.24 8.23
CA GLN A 175 -15.90 9.79 8.41
C GLN A 175 -16.23 10.14 9.87
N SER A 176 -15.75 9.34 10.82
CA SER A 176 -16.01 9.58 12.25
C SER A 176 -15.29 10.85 12.69
N SER A 177 -16.03 11.87 13.13
CA SER A 177 -15.47 13.17 13.51
C SER A 177 -14.46 13.08 14.66
N GLY A 178 -14.73 12.23 15.66
CA GLY A 178 -13.82 12.02 16.79
C GLY A 178 -12.51 11.34 16.37
N LEU A 179 -12.61 10.23 15.63
CA LEU A 179 -11.44 9.51 15.13
C LEU A 179 -10.63 10.38 14.16
N LYS A 180 -11.31 11.11 13.27
CA LYS A 180 -10.69 12.04 12.33
C LYS A 180 -9.85 13.08 13.06
N SER A 181 -10.43 13.78 14.04
CA SER A 181 -9.70 14.77 14.83
C SER A 181 -8.51 14.16 15.56
N GLN A 182 -8.64 12.94 16.09
CA GLN A 182 -7.54 12.25 16.75
C GLN A 182 -6.37 11.95 15.79
N ILE A 183 -6.66 11.41 14.61
CA ILE A 183 -5.65 11.09 13.60
C ILE A 183 -5.02 12.37 13.02
N GLU A 184 -5.81 13.41 12.76
CA GLU A 184 -5.31 14.73 12.31
C GLU A 184 -4.33 15.30 13.33
N THR A 185 -4.69 15.36 14.62
CA THR A 185 -3.80 15.86 15.67
C THR A 185 -2.50 15.05 15.77
N LEU A 186 -2.55 13.73 15.65
CA LEU A 186 -1.34 12.90 15.65
C LEU A 186 -0.42 13.22 14.46
N LEU A 187 -0.99 13.33 13.26
CA LEU A 187 -0.23 13.69 12.05
C LEU A 187 0.34 15.11 12.10
N GLU A 188 -0.39 16.05 12.70
CA GLU A 188 0.08 17.43 12.93
C GLU A 188 1.26 17.45 13.91
N ILE A 189 1.21 16.70 15.01
CA ILE A 189 2.33 16.55 15.96
C ILE A 189 3.56 15.98 15.24
N TYR A 190 3.37 14.99 14.37
CA TYR A 190 4.47 14.43 13.57
C TYR A 190 5.06 15.46 12.61
N ASN A 191 4.20 16.28 11.98
CA ASN A 191 4.64 17.36 11.11
C ASN A 191 5.47 18.40 11.87
N GLU A 192 5.00 18.85 13.04
CA GLU A 192 5.73 19.80 13.89
C GLU A 192 7.11 19.27 14.27
N LYS A 193 7.19 17.98 14.59
CA LYS A 193 8.46 17.30 14.88
C LYS A 193 9.40 17.28 13.67
N ALA A 194 8.88 17.02 12.47
CA ALA A 194 9.65 17.04 11.23
C ALA A 194 10.15 18.44 10.87
N VAL A 195 9.29 19.46 10.93
CA VAL A 195 9.66 20.86 10.67
C VAL A 195 10.69 21.37 11.68
N ALA A 196 10.67 20.87 12.91
CA ALA A 196 11.67 21.19 13.92
C ALA A 196 13.02 20.44 13.75
N GLY A 197 13.18 19.61 12.71
CA GLY A 197 14.39 18.81 12.48
C GLY A 197 14.59 17.69 13.51
N LYS A 198 13.51 17.26 14.18
CA LYS A 198 13.53 16.28 15.29
C LYS A 198 12.89 14.94 14.93
N SER A 199 12.41 14.78 13.70
CA SER A 199 11.76 13.55 13.26
C SER A 199 12.79 12.45 13.03
N VAL A 200 12.63 11.32 13.71
CA VAL A 200 13.43 10.12 13.48
C VAL A 200 12.50 8.92 13.29
N SER A 201 12.80 8.12 12.26
CA SER A 201 12.07 6.93 11.82
C SER A 201 11.74 5.95 12.95
N ALA A 202 12.62 5.84 13.96
CA ALA A 202 12.43 4.99 15.13
C ALA A 202 11.23 5.39 16.01
N ASP A 203 10.62 6.56 15.79
CA ASP A 203 9.42 7.01 16.50
C ASP A 203 8.10 6.62 15.81
N TYR A 204 8.18 5.92 14.67
CA TYR A 204 7.02 5.64 13.83
C TYR A 204 6.88 4.15 13.55
N ASN A 205 5.63 3.69 13.44
CA ASN A 205 5.35 2.33 12.97
C ASN A 205 5.42 2.26 11.44
N ALA A 206 5.97 1.17 10.93
CA ALA A 206 6.18 0.99 9.50
C ALA A 206 5.63 -0.33 8.98
N VAL A 207 5.08 -0.30 7.76
CA VAL A 207 4.83 -1.49 6.95
C VAL A 207 5.68 -1.39 5.68
N LEU A 208 6.59 -2.33 5.50
CA LEU A 208 7.41 -2.40 4.30
C LEU A 208 6.85 -3.44 3.35
N VAL A 209 6.50 -3.03 2.13
CA VAL A 209 5.86 -3.93 1.16
C VAL A 209 6.79 -4.16 -0.03
N ALA A 210 7.09 -5.43 -0.28
CA ALA A 210 7.83 -5.91 -1.43
C ALA A 210 6.90 -6.70 -2.36
N VAL A 211 6.71 -6.20 -3.58
CA VAL A 211 5.86 -6.84 -4.60
C VAL A 211 6.75 -7.43 -5.69
N CYS A 212 6.80 -8.76 -5.76
CA CYS A 212 7.61 -9.50 -6.72
C CYS A 212 6.74 -10.08 -7.82
N PHE A 213 6.99 -9.67 -9.06
CA PHE A 213 6.47 -10.36 -10.24
C PHE A 213 7.46 -11.46 -10.63
N SER A 214 7.15 -12.71 -10.28
CA SER A 214 8.13 -13.82 -10.30
C SER A 214 8.57 -14.22 -11.71
N GLY A 215 7.76 -13.96 -12.74
CA GLY A 215 8.10 -14.26 -14.13
C GLY A 215 8.40 -15.74 -14.39
N GLY A 216 7.82 -16.64 -13.59
CA GLY A 216 8.05 -18.09 -13.65
C GLY A 216 9.08 -18.62 -12.65
N GLN A 217 9.73 -17.74 -11.87
CA GLN A 217 10.51 -18.18 -10.70
C GLN A 217 9.56 -18.77 -9.64
N ALA A 218 10.03 -19.77 -8.91
CA ALA A 218 9.29 -20.30 -7.76
C ALA A 218 9.06 -19.18 -6.74
N PHE A 219 7.85 -19.12 -6.16
CA PHE A 219 7.56 -18.21 -5.07
C PHE A 219 8.39 -18.57 -3.83
N ALA A 220 8.83 -17.55 -3.11
CA ALA A 220 9.42 -17.71 -1.80
C ALA A 220 8.36 -18.16 -0.79
N THR A 221 8.76 -19.01 0.14
CA THR A 221 7.91 -19.44 1.26
C THR A 221 7.79 -18.34 2.32
N GLY A 222 6.77 -18.44 3.17
CA GLY A 222 6.62 -17.57 4.35
C GLY A 222 7.85 -17.61 5.25
N ALA A 223 8.42 -18.78 5.50
CA ALA A 223 9.62 -18.95 6.33
C ALA A 223 10.86 -18.24 5.75
N GLU A 224 11.07 -18.31 4.44
CA GLU A 224 12.16 -17.59 3.78
C GLU A 224 11.97 -16.06 3.93
N PHE A 225 10.75 -15.57 3.72
CA PHE A 225 10.46 -14.15 3.84
C PHE A 225 10.53 -13.64 5.29
N GLU A 226 10.14 -14.47 6.27
CA GLU A 226 10.30 -14.16 7.70
C GLU A 226 11.77 -13.93 8.08
N GLY A 227 12.71 -14.67 7.48
CA GLY A 227 14.14 -14.42 7.65
C GLY A 227 14.57 -13.02 7.15
N ARG A 228 14.00 -12.55 6.03
CA ARG A 228 14.24 -11.18 5.53
C ARG A 228 13.61 -10.14 6.44
N HIS A 229 12.39 -10.37 6.90
CA HIS A 229 11.70 -9.52 7.86
C HIS A 229 12.52 -9.35 9.15
N THR A 230 12.94 -10.45 9.77
CA THR A 230 13.75 -10.46 11.00
C THR A 230 15.02 -9.64 10.83
N THR A 231 15.71 -9.81 9.71
CA THR A 231 16.90 -9.02 9.38
C THR A 231 16.63 -7.51 9.37
N GLN A 232 15.51 -7.06 8.82
CA GLN A 232 15.16 -5.63 8.81
C GLN A 232 14.68 -5.13 10.17
N ARG A 233 13.89 -5.94 10.89
CA ARG A 233 13.35 -5.62 12.21
C ARG A 233 14.46 -5.42 13.23
N ASP A 234 15.45 -6.31 13.25
CA ASP A 234 16.54 -6.28 14.22
C ASP A 234 17.49 -5.09 14.05
N MET A 235 17.35 -4.32 12.95
CA MET A 235 18.03 -3.03 12.78
C MET A 235 17.42 -1.90 13.64
N ASN A 236 16.23 -2.09 14.22
CA ASN A 236 15.53 -1.14 15.09
C ASN A 236 15.40 0.27 14.48
N GLU A 237 15.11 0.35 13.18
CA GLU A 237 14.97 1.63 12.46
C GLU A 237 13.56 2.24 12.56
N PHE A 238 12.58 1.48 13.03
CA PHE A 238 11.19 1.89 13.24
C PHE A 238 10.72 1.44 14.62
N GLN A 239 9.69 2.09 15.16
CA GLN A 239 9.13 1.77 16.48
C GLN A 239 8.58 0.34 16.49
N ASN A 240 7.74 0.03 15.50
CA ASN A 240 7.25 -1.31 15.18
C ASN A 240 7.37 -1.51 13.67
N LEU A 241 7.59 -2.76 13.25
CA LEU A 241 7.77 -3.10 11.85
C LEU A 241 6.91 -4.31 11.47
N MET A 242 6.11 -4.15 10.42
CA MET A 242 5.56 -5.26 9.64
C MET A 242 6.26 -5.32 8.28
N SER A 243 6.38 -6.51 7.71
CA SER A 243 6.88 -6.69 6.35
C SER A 243 5.91 -7.55 5.57
N VAL A 244 5.61 -7.13 4.34
CA VAL A 244 4.65 -7.78 3.46
C VAL A 244 5.35 -8.15 2.16
N ALA A 245 5.31 -9.43 1.81
CA ALA A 245 5.63 -9.91 0.47
C ALA A 245 4.32 -10.13 -0.29
N LEU A 246 4.21 -9.57 -1.49
CA LEU A 246 3.16 -9.91 -2.45
C LEU A 246 3.83 -10.55 -3.66
N GLN A 247 3.53 -11.82 -3.92
CA GLN A 247 4.11 -12.59 -5.02
C GLN A 247 3.05 -12.97 -6.03
N LYS A 248 3.36 -12.76 -7.30
CA LYS A 248 2.50 -13.15 -8.42
C LYS A 248 3.34 -13.39 -9.66
N ASP A 249 2.92 -14.27 -10.55
CA ASP A 249 3.68 -14.55 -11.78
C ASP A 249 3.90 -13.32 -12.65
N THR A 250 2.83 -12.60 -12.96
CA THR A 250 2.88 -11.44 -13.86
C THR A 250 1.95 -10.34 -13.43
N ILE A 251 2.37 -9.10 -13.70
CA ILE A 251 1.50 -7.91 -13.64
C ILE A 251 0.37 -8.00 -14.67
N GLN A 252 0.62 -8.60 -15.84
CA GLN A 252 -0.29 -8.58 -16.98
C GLN A 252 -1.65 -9.17 -16.63
N SER A 253 -1.70 -10.29 -15.90
CA SER A 253 -2.98 -10.91 -15.52
C SER A 253 -3.86 -10.03 -14.61
N ILE A 254 -3.28 -9.08 -13.88
CA ILE A 254 -4.06 -8.09 -13.10
C ILE A 254 -4.57 -7.00 -14.04
N VAL A 255 -3.69 -6.50 -14.92
CA VAL A 255 -4.04 -5.47 -15.90
C VAL A 255 -5.14 -5.97 -16.83
N ASP A 256 -5.06 -7.21 -17.31
CA ASP A 256 -6.06 -7.83 -18.18
C ASP A 256 -7.42 -7.92 -17.49
N PHE A 257 -7.45 -8.35 -16.22
CA PHE A 257 -8.67 -8.33 -15.43
C PHE A 257 -9.23 -6.90 -15.28
N LEU A 258 -8.41 -5.93 -14.90
CA LEU A 258 -8.87 -4.56 -14.75
C LEU A 258 -9.34 -3.98 -16.10
N ARG A 259 -8.73 -4.36 -17.22
CA ARG A 259 -9.15 -3.94 -18.56
C ARG A 259 -10.48 -4.53 -18.97
N SER A 260 -10.70 -5.83 -18.74
CA SER A 260 -11.97 -6.48 -19.12
C SER A 260 -13.17 -5.82 -18.43
N GLU A 261 -12.98 -5.30 -17.22
CA GLU A 261 -14.00 -4.57 -16.47
C GLU A 261 -14.37 -3.19 -17.06
N VAL A 262 -13.55 -2.63 -17.96
CA VAL A 262 -13.87 -1.41 -18.71
C VAL A 262 -14.79 -1.72 -19.89
N ASP A 263 -14.51 -2.85 -20.56
CA ASP A 263 -15.11 -3.26 -21.83
C ASP A 263 -16.45 -3.99 -21.65
N ASP A 264 -16.64 -4.73 -20.55
CA ASP A 264 -17.87 -5.50 -20.25
C ASP A 264 -19.06 -4.66 -19.72
N GLY A 265 -19.02 -3.33 -19.91
CA GLY A 265 -20.00 -2.38 -19.35
C GLY A 265 -20.79 -1.57 -20.37
#